data_AF-A0A815LPQ6-F1
#
_entry.id   AF-A0A815LPQ6-F1
#
_cell.length_a   1.000
_cell.length_b   1.000
_cell.length_c   1.000
_cell.angle_alpha   90.00
_cell.angle_beta   90.00
_cell.angle_gamma   90.00
#
_symmetry.space_group_name_H-M   'P 1'
#
loop_
_entity.id
_entity.type
_entity.pdbx_description
1 polymer ?
#
loop_
_entity_poly.entity_id
_entity_poly.type
_entity_poly.pdbx_seq_one_letter_code
_entity_poly.pdbx_strand_id
1 'polypeptide(L)'
;MLSRKGIIAGPNVHKEPQLRTSGRTEVVASFVQQRIWLHEQLYFHSSDLPVRYQSLPYDRHRLSNEHRSGRGTSISFDFGQDLSYDFVNYALTNNIEPQHLALVAYYMFLFKLTNGKRDMCIGMNTHTRYKDELKSIIGLYENLIPLRFQLDRDGSFHELVEYVQEMATNGMKYSYFPFQHILAQHSDCSKPTFLDISFDFITIEK
;
A
#
# COMPACT_ATOMS: atom_id res chain seq x y z
N MET A 1 -35.61 1.01 -20.70
CA MET A 1 -34.60 -0.06 -20.65
C MET A 1 -33.28 0.54 -21.11
N LEU A 2 -32.19 0.28 -20.36
CA LEU A 2 -30.86 0.90 -20.44
C LEU A 2 -30.75 2.35 -19.91
N SER A 3 -30.04 2.51 -18.78
CA SER A 3 -28.82 3.33 -18.75
C SER A 3 -28.01 3.04 -17.48
N ARG A 4 -26.81 2.49 -17.69
CA ARG A 4 -25.77 2.25 -16.68
C ARG A 4 -25.19 3.59 -16.22
N LYS A 5 -25.21 3.87 -14.91
CA LYS A 5 -24.22 4.73 -14.23
C LYS A 5 -24.07 4.25 -12.78
N GLY A 6 -22.99 3.52 -12.50
CA GLY A 6 -22.59 3.11 -11.16
C GLY A 6 -21.16 3.55 -10.92
N ILE A 7 -21.00 4.81 -10.55
CA ILE A 7 -19.73 5.48 -10.23
C ILE A 7 -19.05 4.72 -9.08
N ILE A 8 -17.85 4.21 -9.35
CA ILE A 8 -16.83 3.91 -8.34
C ILE A 8 -16.16 5.25 -8.07
N ALA A 9 -16.18 5.73 -6.83
CA ALA A 9 -15.52 6.97 -6.48
C ALA A 9 -14.00 6.72 -6.46
N GLY A 10 -13.35 6.90 -7.62
CA GLY A 10 -11.90 7.08 -7.67
C GLY A 10 -11.50 8.38 -6.93
N PRO A 11 -10.23 8.51 -6.53
CA PRO A 11 -9.75 9.74 -5.90
C PRO A 11 -10.02 10.92 -6.85
N ASN A 12 -10.56 12.02 -6.32
CA ASN A 12 -10.85 13.24 -7.08
C ASN A 12 -9.56 13.77 -7.71
N VAL A 13 -9.39 13.55 -9.01
CA VAL A 13 -8.32 14.17 -9.80
C VAL A 13 -8.68 15.63 -10.01
N HIS A 14 -8.19 16.52 -9.14
CA HIS A 14 -8.21 17.95 -9.39
C HIS A 14 -7.40 18.25 -10.67
N LYS A 15 -8.05 18.87 -11.67
CA LYS A 15 -7.40 19.31 -12.91
C LYS A 15 -6.36 20.41 -12.60
N GLU A 16 -5.14 20.18 -13.05
CA GLU A 16 -3.99 21.10 -12.93
C GLU A 16 -4.21 22.45 -13.65
N PRO A 17 -3.74 23.57 -13.08
CA PRO A 17 -3.39 24.75 -13.84
C PRO A 17 -1.96 24.63 -14.36
N GLN A 18 -1.77 24.69 -15.68
CA GLN A 18 -0.45 24.63 -16.30
C GLN A 18 0.37 25.90 -16.03
N LEU A 19 1.30 25.82 -15.07
CA LEU A 19 2.29 26.86 -14.81
C LEU A 19 3.65 26.42 -15.37
N ARG A 20 4.05 27.03 -16.47
CA ARG A 20 5.42 26.92 -17.03
C ARG A 20 6.43 27.44 -16.00
N THR A 21 7.22 26.58 -15.36
CA THR A 21 8.35 27.03 -14.54
C THR A 21 9.55 26.07 -14.58
N SER A 22 10.74 26.68 -14.57
CA SER A 22 12.10 26.12 -14.58
C SER A 22 12.34 24.88 -13.71
N GLY A 23 13.23 23.97 -14.13
CA GLY A 23 13.46 22.62 -13.57
C GLY A 23 13.86 22.50 -12.09
N ARG A 24 14.07 23.61 -11.36
CA ARG A 24 14.13 23.58 -9.87
C ARG A 24 12.74 23.55 -9.23
N THR A 25 11.73 24.11 -9.90
CA THR A 25 10.35 24.17 -9.42
C THR A 25 9.63 22.84 -9.63
N GLU A 26 9.97 22.09 -10.68
CA GLU A 26 9.40 20.75 -10.96
C GLU A 26 9.72 19.72 -9.87
N VAL A 27 10.95 19.72 -9.34
CA VAL A 27 11.35 18.81 -8.26
C VAL A 27 10.58 19.12 -6.97
N VAL A 28 10.43 20.40 -6.63
CA VAL A 28 9.70 20.83 -5.41
C VAL A 28 8.20 20.57 -5.55
N ALA A 29 7.60 20.81 -6.72
CA ALA A 29 6.20 20.49 -7.01
C ALA A 29 5.94 18.98 -6.87
N SER A 30 6.88 18.14 -7.33
CA SER A 30 6.83 16.69 -7.17
C SER A 30 6.82 16.28 -5.69
N PHE A 31 7.70 16.83 -4.85
CA PHE A 31 7.72 16.50 -3.40
C PHE A 31 6.45 16.92 -2.65
N VAL A 32 5.89 18.09 -2.96
CA VAL A 32 4.63 18.55 -2.35
C VAL A 32 3.48 17.63 -2.75
N GLN A 33 3.40 17.24 -4.02
CA GLN A 33 2.37 16.32 -4.52
C GLN A 33 2.51 14.93 -3.90
N GLN A 34 3.74 14.43 -3.78
CA GLN A 34 4.01 13.13 -3.14
C GLN A 34 3.58 13.13 -1.67
N ARG A 35 3.88 14.22 -0.95
CA ARG A 35 3.44 14.40 0.43
C ARG A 35 1.92 14.43 0.56
N ILE A 36 1.23 15.19 -0.31
CA ILE A 36 -0.24 15.30 -0.26
C ILE A 36 -0.89 13.93 -0.46
N TRP A 37 -0.47 13.19 -1.50
CA TRP A 37 -1.04 11.86 -1.77
C TRP A 37 -0.83 10.90 -0.60
N LEU A 38 0.39 10.83 -0.06
CA LEU A 38 0.68 9.95 1.08
C LEU A 38 -0.10 10.34 2.34
N HIS A 39 -0.31 11.64 2.55
CA HIS A 39 -1.15 12.12 3.64
C HIS A 39 -2.62 11.73 3.43
N GLU A 40 -3.15 11.78 2.20
CA GLU A 40 -4.51 11.33 1.89
C GLU A 40 -4.70 9.82 2.15
N GLN A 41 -3.70 9.00 1.78
CA GLN A 41 -3.71 7.57 2.09
C GLN A 41 -3.79 7.30 3.59
N LEU A 42 -3.35 8.24 4.43
CA LEU A 42 -3.28 8.04 5.87
C LEU A 42 -4.37 8.78 6.66
N TYR A 43 -4.92 9.89 6.15
CA TYR A 43 -5.64 10.87 7.00
C TYR A 43 -6.93 11.46 6.40
N PHE A 44 -7.49 10.95 5.30
CA PHE A 44 -8.68 11.58 4.71
C PHE A 44 -9.93 11.56 5.64
N HIS A 45 -10.57 12.74 5.81
CA HIS A 45 -11.88 13.03 6.45
C HIS A 45 -12.07 12.89 7.97
N SER A 46 -11.06 12.55 8.76
CA SER A 46 -11.17 12.63 10.23
C SER A 46 -10.19 13.62 10.81
N SER A 47 -10.73 14.57 11.56
CA SER A 47 -10.02 15.37 12.55
C SER A 47 -9.06 14.45 13.33
N ASP A 48 -7.76 14.65 13.11
CA ASP A 48 -6.64 14.25 13.96
C ASP A 48 -6.41 12.75 14.26
N LEU A 49 -6.97 11.82 13.48
CA LEU A 49 -6.66 10.39 13.66
C LEU A 49 -6.26 9.73 12.33
N PRO A 50 -5.09 9.04 12.27
CA PRO A 50 -4.73 8.18 11.14
C PRO A 50 -5.79 7.09 10.95
N VAL A 51 -5.80 6.47 9.75
CA VAL A 51 -6.55 5.25 9.43
C VAL A 51 -6.78 4.43 10.70
N ARG A 52 -8.05 4.31 11.10
CA ARG A 52 -8.45 3.66 12.36
C ARG A 52 -7.67 2.37 12.50
N TYR A 53 -6.92 2.25 13.59
CA TYR A 53 -6.15 1.07 13.98
C TYR A 53 -6.77 -0.18 13.38
N GLN A 54 -5.97 -0.90 12.60
CA GLN A 54 -6.44 -2.14 12.02
C GLN A 54 -6.74 -3.09 13.18
N SER A 55 -8.03 -3.28 13.47
CA SER A 55 -8.52 -4.18 14.51
C SER A 55 -8.37 -5.61 14.03
N LEU A 56 -7.12 -6.05 13.89
CA LEU A 56 -6.82 -7.45 13.65
C LEU A 56 -7.20 -8.24 14.90
N PRO A 57 -7.60 -9.52 14.75
CA PRO A 57 -7.94 -10.38 15.86
C PRO A 57 -6.67 -10.80 16.61
N TYR A 58 -6.06 -9.87 17.36
CA TYR A 58 -4.86 -10.13 18.15
C TYR A 58 -5.18 -11.03 19.34
N ASP A 59 -4.32 -12.01 19.61
CA ASP A 59 -4.46 -12.92 20.76
C ASP A 59 -4.24 -12.22 22.11
N ARG A 60 -3.58 -11.05 22.11
CA ARG A 60 -3.16 -10.33 23.32
C ARG A 60 -3.39 -8.83 23.15
N HIS A 61 -3.55 -8.14 24.28
CA HIS A 61 -3.60 -6.69 24.28
C HIS A 61 -2.31 -6.10 23.70
N ARG A 62 -2.48 -5.14 22.80
CA ARG A 62 -1.35 -4.45 22.16
C ARG A 62 -0.64 -3.56 23.18
N LEU A 63 0.67 -3.71 23.31
CA LEU A 63 1.50 -2.86 24.18
C LEU A 63 1.67 -1.46 23.55
N SER A 64 1.90 -0.44 24.38
CA SER A 64 2.29 0.89 23.88
C SER A 64 3.67 0.82 23.22
N ASN A 65 3.99 1.82 22.39
CA ASN A 65 5.28 1.84 21.67
C ASN A 65 6.50 1.75 22.58
N GLU A 66 6.45 2.40 23.74
CA GLU A 66 7.51 2.39 24.75
C GLU A 66 7.79 0.98 25.33
N HIS A 67 6.77 0.10 25.31
CA HIS A 67 6.85 -1.24 25.85
C HIS A 67 6.98 -2.33 24.76
N ARG A 68 7.24 -1.96 23.50
CA ARG A 68 7.43 -2.94 22.42
C ARG A 68 8.73 -3.71 22.64
N SER A 69 8.62 -5.01 22.85
CA SER A 69 9.79 -5.88 23.07
C SER A 69 10.69 -6.08 21.85
N GLY A 70 10.27 -5.67 20.64
CA GLY A 70 10.98 -5.94 19.38
C GLY A 70 11.02 -7.42 18.97
N ARG A 71 10.48 -8.34 19.78
CA ARG A 71 10.46 -9.77 19.46
C ARG A 71 9.50 -10.06 18.30
N GLY A 72 10.00 -10.80 17.32
CA GLY A 72 9.23 -11.31 16.18
C GLY A 72 9.49 -12.80 15.97
N THR A 73 8.61 -13.44 15.22
CA THR A 73 8.78 -14.80 14.71
C THR A 73 8.40 -14.82 13.24
N SER A 74 8.99 -15.73 12.49
CA SER A 74 8.64 -15.95 11.09
C SER A 74 7.99 -17.31 10.95
N ILE A 75 6.91 -17.37 10.17
CA ILE A 75 6.24 -18.62 9.80
C ILE A 75 6.31 -18.70 8.28
N SER A 76 6.84 -19.83 7.79
CA SER A 76 6.98 -20.09 6.36
C SER A 76 6.15 -21.30 5.98
N PHE A 77 5.52 -21.21 4.82
CA PHE A 77 4.74 -22.30 4.24
C PHE A 77 4.92 -22.28 2.73
N ASP A 78 4.81 -23.45 2.13
CA ASP A 78 4.96 -23.67 0.69
C ASP A 78 3.58 -23.93 0.08
N PHE A 79 3.27 -23.29 -1.04
CA PHE A 79 1.98 -23.43 -1.72
C PHE A 79 1.92 -24.64 -2.67
N GLY A 80 3.02 -25.37 -2.86
CA GLY A 80 3.15 -26.44 -3.84
C GLY A 80 3.34 -25.92 -5.28
N GLN A 81 3.89 -26.78 -6.14
CA GLN A 81 4.18 -26.43 -7.53
C GLN A 81 2.90 -26.16 -8.33
N ASP A 82 1.88 -26.99 -8.16
CA ASP A 82 0.64 -26.92 -8.94
C ASP A 82 -0.07 -25.57 -8.72
N LEU A 83 -0.32 -25.21 -7.46
CA LEU A 83 -0.97 -23.94 -7.12
C LEU A 83 -0.11 -22.73 -7.52
N SER A 84 1.21 -22.79 -7.36
CA SER A 84 2.10 -21.70 -7.77
C SER A 84 2.08 -21.50 -9.29
N TYR A 85 2.08 -22.59 -10.05
CA TYR A 85 1.98 -22.57 -11.50
C TYR A 85 0.65 -21.99 -11.96
N ASP A 86 -0.47 -22.47 -11.40
CA ASP A 86 -1.81 -21.98 -11.71
C ASP A 86 -1.98 -20.51 -11.34
N PHE A 87 -1.42 -20.07 -10.21
CA PHE A 87 -1.43 -18.68 -9.78
C PHE A 87 -0.72 -17.76 -10.79
N VAL A 88 0.49 -18.13 -11.20
CA VAL A 88 1.28 -17.36 -12.17
C VAL A 88 0.59 -17.36 -13.54
N ASN A 89 0.11 -18.52 -14.00
CA ASN A 89 -0.60 -18.61 -15.28
C ASN A 89 -1.89 -17.81 -15.30
N TYR A 90 -2.64 -17.82 -14.20
CA TYR A 90 -3.84 -17.01 -14.07
C TYR A 90 -3.49 -15.52 -14.18
N ALA A 91 -2.45 -15.07 -13.48
CA ALA A 91 -1.98 -13.68 -13.55
C ALA A 91 -1.62 -13.31 -15.01
N LEU A 92 -0.79 -14.12 -15.67
CA LEU A 92 -0.32 -13.88 -17.04
C LEU A 92 -1.47 -13.90 -18.07
N THR A 93 -2.38 -14.86 -17.98
CA THR A 93 -3.50 -15.01 -18.92
C THR A 93 -4.48 -13.83 -18.82
N ASN A 94 -4.59 -13.21 -17.65
CA ASN A 94 -5.46 -12.07 -17.39
C ASN A 94 -4.73 -10.71 -17.47
N ASN A 95 -3.46 -10.67 -17.92
CA ASN A 95 -2.62 -9.47 -17.97
C ASN A 95 -2.46 -8.76 -16.61
N ILE A 96 -2.38 -9.54 -15.54
CA ILE A 96 -2.16 -9.07 -14.17
C ILE A 96 -0.71 -9.38 -13.80
N GLU A 97 0.00 -8.42 -13.21
CA GLU A 97 1.32 -8.72 -12.64
C GLU A 97 1.16 -9.61 -11.39
N PRO A 98 1.95 -10.68 -11.23
CA PRO A 98 1.82 -11.62 -10.11
C PRO A 98 1.83 -10.96 -8.72
N GLN A 99 2.61 -9.88 -8.55
CA GLN A 99 2.65 -9.10 -7.31
C GLN A 99 1.29 -8.46 -6.95
N HIS A 100 0.56 -7.94 -7.94
CA HIS A 100 -0.74 -7.33 -7.73
C HIS A 100 -1.78 -8.38 -7.37
N LEU A 101 -1.74 -9.55 -8.03
CA LEU A 101 -2.62 -10.66 -7.69
C LEU A 101 -2.35 -11.19 -6.28
N ALA A 102 -1.08 -11.24 -5.86
CA ALA A 102 -0.69 -11.66 -4.53
C ALA A 102 -1.16 -10.66 -3.46
N LEU A 103 -1.06 -9.35 -3.76
CA LEU A 103 -1.60 -8.29 -2.91
C LEU A 103 -3.13 -8.38 -2.77
N VAL A 104 -3.85 -8.70 -3.86
CA VAL A 104 -5.30 -8.97 -3.83
C VAL A 104 -5.61 -10.14 -2.91
N ALA A 105 -4.88 -11.26 -3.04
CA ALA A 105 -5.06 -12.43 -2.19
C ALA A 105 -4.81 -12.11 -0.71
N TYR A 106 -3.76 -11.32 -0.42
CA TYR A 106 -3.45 -10.85 0.93
C TYR A 106 -4.54 -9.93 1.49
N TYR A 107 -5.05 -8.98 0.69
CA TYR A 107 -6.17 -8.13 1.06
C TYR A 107 -7.43 -8.97 1.38
N MET A 108 -7.77 -9.95 0.53
CA MET A 108 -8.92 -10.83 0.76
C MET A 108 -8.78 -11.67 2.04
N PHE A 109 -7.57 -12.16 2.32
CA PHE A 109 -7.27 -12.84 3.58
C PHE A 109 -7.55 -11.93 4.77
N LEU A 110 -7.03 -10.69 4.76
CA LEU A 110 -7.27 -9.72 5.83
C LEU A 110 -8.74 -9.33 5.96
N PHE A 111 -9.43 -9.15 4.83
CA PHE A 111 -10.87 -8.89 4.79
C PHE A 111 -11.65 -9.98 5.51
N LYS A 112 -11.34 -11.26 5.25
CA LYS A 112 -11.97 -12.39 5.94
C LYS A 112 -11.59 -12.44 7.43
N LEU A 113 -10.31 -12.21 7.73
CA LEU A 113 -9.78 -12.23 9.09
C LEU A 113 -10.39 -11.16 10.01
N THR A 114 -10.79 -10.02 9.43
CA THR A 114 -11.36 -8.87 10.15
C THR A 114 -12.87 -8.76 10.02
N ASN A 115 -13.55 -9.87 9.72
CA ASN A 115 -15.01 -9.94 9.60
C ASN A 115 -15.59 -8.94 8.58
N GLY A 116 -14.88 -8.70 7.48
CA GLY A 116 -15.34 -7.88 6.36
C GLY A 116 -15.09 -6.38 6.50
N LYS A 117 -14.09 -5.97 7.29
CA LYS A 117 -13.67 -4.55 7.35
C LYS A 117 -13.21 -4.09 5.96
N ARG A 118 -13.75 -2.96 5.48
CA ARG A 118 -13.56 -2.49 4.10
C ARG A 118 -12.57 -1.35 3.93
N ASP A 119 -12.23 -0.68 5.03
CA ASP A 119 -11.23 0.39 5.08
C ASP A 119 -9.98 -0.16 5.76
N MET A 120 -8.91 -0.36 4.99
CA MET A 120 -7.66 -0.95 5.45
C MET A 120 -6.47 -0.23 4.83
N CYS A 121 -5.40 -0.04 5.60
CA CYS A 121 -4.12 0.41 5.06
C CYS A 121 -3.11 -0.74 5.12
N ILE A 122 -2.49 -1.05 3.98
CA ILE A 122 -1.45 -2.06 3.85
C ILE A 122 -0.17 -1.34 3.43
N GLY A 123 0.94 -1.60 4.13
CA GLY A 123 2.24 -1.11 3.72
C GLY A 123 2.80 -1.94 2.58
N MET A 124 3.11 -1.33 1.46
CA MET A 124 3.85 -1.98 0.39
C MET A 124 5.33 -1.61 0.52
N ASN A 125 6.18 -2.62 0.70
CA ASN A 125 7.62 -2.41 0.69
C ASN A 125 8.09 -2.12 -0.74
N THR A 126 9.02 -1.18 -0.89
CA THR A 126 9.66 -0.88 -2.17
C THR A 126 11.15 -0.79 -2.00
N HIS A 127 11.88 -1.42 -2.92
CA HIS A 127 13.33 -1.34 -2.98
C HIS A 127 13.73 -0.20 -3.92
N THR A 128 14.15 0.93 -3.38
CA THR A 128 14.55 2.14 -4.15
C THR A 128 15.98 2.03 -4.70
N ARG A 129 16.33 0.86 -5.27
CA ARG A 129 17.60 0.63 -6.00
C ARG A 129 17.43 0.80 -7.51
N TYR A 130 16.96 1.97 -7.93
CA TYR A 130 16.55 2.26 -9.31
C TYR A 130 17.71 2.57 -10.27
N LYS A 131 18.92 2.82 -9.75
CA LYS A 131 20.14 2.94 -10.56
C LYS A 131 21.02 1.73 -10.34
N ASP A 132 21.63 1.23 -11.40
CA ASP A 132 22.56 0.09 -11.31
C ASP A 132 23.73 0.37 -10.36
N GLU A 133 24.20 1.63 -10.30
CA GLU A 133 25.22 2.10 -9.36
C GLU A 133 24.85 1.89 -7.88
N LEU A 134 23.54 1.87 -7.55
CA LEU A 134 23.05 1.70 -6.18
C LEU A 134 22.92 0.23 -5.77
N LYS A 135 23.04 -0.71 -6.73
CA LYS A 135 22.90 -2.15 -6.44
C LYS A 135 24.04 -2.68 -5.56
N SER A 136 25.26 -2.13 -5.72
CA SER A 136 26.47 -2.56 -4.99
C SER A 136 26.72 -1.81 -3.68
N ILE A 137 25.89 -0.81 -3.35
CA ILE A 137 26.06 0.01 -2.15
C ILE A 137 25.31 -0.61 -0.97
N ILE A 138 26.03 -0.77 0.14
CA ILE A 138 25.44 -1.13 1.43
C ILE A 138 24.75 0.12 2.00
N GLY A 139 23.44 0.04 2.22
CA GLY A 139 22.63 1.12 2.75
C GLY A 139 21.15 0.75 2.87
N LEU A 140 20.39 1.57 3.59
CA LEU A 140 18.94 1.42 3.71
C LEU A 140 18.25 2.04 2.48
N TYR A 141 17.94 1.20 1.51
CA TYR A 141 17.21 1.57 0.28
C TYR A 141 15.79 0.97 0.26
N GLU A 142 15.24 0.69 1.44
CA GLU A 142 13.85 0.28 1.57
C GLU A 142 13.00 1.49 1.92
N ASN A 143 11.88 1.62 1.22
CA ASN A 143 10.85 2.59 1.55
C ASN A 143 9.50 1.90 1.63
N LEU A 144 8.60 2.46 2.44
CA LEU A 144 7.29 1.90 2.73
C LEU A 144 6.21 2.82 2.17
N ILE A 145 5.31 2.27 1.37
CA ILE A 145 4.20 3.01 0.77
C ILE A 145 2.89 2.55 1.41
N PRO A 146 2.19 3.41 2.16
CA PRO A 146 0.86 3.08 2.65
C PRO A 146 -0.14 3.06 1.49
N LEU A 147 -0.77 1.91 1.26
CA LEU A 147 -1.87 1.73 0.32
C LEU A 147 -3.17 1.59 1.11
N ARG A 148 -4.06 2.59 1.03
CA ARG A 148 -5.38 2.52 1.69
C ARG A 148 -6.43 2.02 0.72
N PHE A 149 -6.96 0.84 1.01
CA PHE A 149 -8.05 0.22 0.29
C PHE A 149 -9.37 0.56 0.97
N GLN A 150 -10.30 1.14 0.21
CA GLN A 150 -11.66 1.45 0.64
C GLN A 150 -12.65 0.80 -0.32
N LEU A 151 -13.35 -0.23 0.15
CA LEU A 151 -14.41 -0.87 -0.62
C LEU A 151 -15.78 -0.35 -0.17
N ASP A 152 -16.42 0.47 -1.00
CA ASP A 152 -17.75 1.03 -0.68
C ASP A 152 -18.91 0.08 -0.99
N ARG A 153 -18.67 -0.95 -1.79
CA ARG A 153 -19.70 -1.91 -2.23
C ARG A 153 -19.12 -3.28 -2.51
N ASP A 154 -20.01 -4.27 -2.65
CA ASP A 154 -19.63 -5.58 -3.14
C ASP A 154 -19.30 -5.49 -4.63
N GLY A 155 -18.25 -6.18 -5.04
CA GLY A 155 -17.76 -6.23 -6.41
C GLY A 155 -17.33 -7.66 -6.76
N SER A 156 -17.18 -7.88 -8.05
CA SER A 156 -16.55 -9.10 -8.57
C SER A 156 -15.07 -9.15 -8.18
N PHE A 157 -14.50 -10.36 -8.21
CA PHE A 157 -13.06 -10.54 -8.02
C PHE A 157 -12.25 -9.72 -9.04
N HIS A 158 -12.73 -9.63 -10.28
CA HIS A 158 -12.06 -8.87 -11.34
C HIS A 158 -12.00 -7.37 -11.03
N GLU A 159 -13.11 -6.77 -10.59
CA GLU A 159 -13.13 -5.36 -10.18
C GLU A 159 -12.17 -5.09 -9.00
N LEU A 160 -12.04 -6.05 -8.07
CA LEU A 160 -11.08 -5.94 -6.97
C LEU A 160 -9.64 -5.96 -7.48
N VAL A 161 -9.33 -6.84 -8.44
CA VAL A 161 -7.99 -6.89 -9.06
C VAL A 161 -7.64 -5.58 -9.73
N GLU A 162 -8.54 -5.04 -10.57
CA GLU A 162 -8.32 -3.76 -11.25
C GLU A 162 -8.10 -2.63 -10.25
N TYR A 163 -8.91 -2.56 -9.20
CA TYR A 163 -8.77 -1.55 -8.15
C TYR A 163 -7.42 -1.65 -7.42
N VAL A 164 -7.02 -2.86 -7.02
CA VAL A 164 -5.75 -3.06 -6.32
C VAL A 164 -4.56 -2.75 -7.23
N GLN A 165 -4.62 -3.13 -8.50
CA GLN A 165 -3.58 -2.81 -9.49
C GLN A 165 -3.46 -1.30 -9.70
N GLU A 166 -4.57 -0.58 -9.83
CA GLU A 166 -4.57 0.88 -9.94
C GLU A 166 -3.95 1.52 -8.71
N MET A 167 -4.34 1.08 -7.50
CA MET A 167 -3.81 1.61 -6.24
C MET A 167 -2.32 1.36 -6.08
N ALA A 168 -1.85 0.14 -6.36
CA ALA A 168 -0.43 -0.21 -6.28
C ALA A 168 0.40 0.57 -7.31
N THR A 169 -0.06 0.64 -8.57
CA THR A 169 0.61 1.38 -9.65
C THR A 169 0.68 2.88 -9.34
N ASN A 170 -0.40 3.46 -8.83
CA ASN A 170 -0.41 4.85 -8.40
C ASN A 170 0.52 5.07 -7.21
N GLY A 171 0.53 4.16 -6.23
CA GLY A 171 1.45 4.21 -5.09
C GLY A 171 2.92 4.22 -5.51
N MET A 172 3.30 3.44 -6.52
CA MET A 172 4.68 3.39 -7.01
C MET A 172 5.21 4.73 -7.52
N LYS A 173 4.34 5.64 -7.99
CA LYS A 173 4.72 7.02 -8.36
C LYS A 173 5.30 7.81 -7.19
N TYR A 174 4.97 7.39 -5.96
CA TYR A 174 5.33 8.04 -4.70
C TYR A 174 6.40 7.26 -3.91
N SER A 175 6.96 6.20 -4.49
CA SER A 175 7.97 5.32 -3.86
C SER A 175 9.26 6.01 -3.44
N TYR A 176 9.53 7.22 -3.95
CA TYR A 176 10.72 8.01 -3.62
C TYR A 176 10.55 8.89 -2.38
N PHE A 177 9.32 9.14 -1.94
CA PHE A 177 9.10 9.99 -0.77
C PHE A 177 9.40 9.21 0.51
N PRO A 178 10.36 9.64 1.35
CA PRO A 178 10.71 8.87 2.53
C PRO A 178 9.55 8.82 3.51
N PHE A 179 9.04 7.62 3.79
CA PHE A 179 7.92 7.42 4.72
C PHE A 179 8.17 8.03 6.10
N GLN A 180 9.44 8.04 6.55
CA GLN A 180 9.86 8.65 7.82
C GLN A 180 9.51 10.14 7.94
N HIS A 181 9.46 10.88 6.83
CA HIS A 181 9.08 12.29 6.84
C HIS A 181 7.60 12.49 7.18
N ILE A 182 6.76 11.49 6.89
CA ILE A 182 5.36 11.49 7.31
C ILE A 182 5.29 11.19 8.81
N LEU A 183 6.00 10.16 9.27
CA LEU A 183 6.05 9.79 10.68
C LEU A 183 6.48 10.95 11.57
N ALA A 184 7.52 11.69 11.16
CA ALA A 184 8.07 12.82 11.94
C ALA A 184 7.06 13.97 12.15
N GLN A 185 6.05 14.11 11.28
CA GLN A 185 5.01 15.13 11.42
C GLN A 185 3.93 14.74 12.44
N HIS A 186 3.90 13.47 12.85
CA HIS A 186 2.97 12.96 13.84
C HIS A 186 3.74 12.64 15.12
N SER A 187 3.77 13.63 16.01
CA SER A 187 4.53 13.63 17.27
C SER A 187 3.96 12.73 18.37
N ASP A 188 2.81 12.09 18.14
CA ASP A 188 2.19 11.20 19.12
C ASP A 188 2.82 9.80 19.07
N CYS A 189 4.11 9.73 19.42
CA CYS A 189 4.91 8.51 19.53
C CYS A 189 4.33 7.48 20.52
N SER A 190 3.31 7.86 21.31
CA SER A 190 2.58 6.98 22.23
C SER A 190 1.68 5.98 21.49
N LYS A 191 1.23 6.33 20.28
CA LYS A 191 0.31 5.56 19.45
C LYS A 191 1.09 4.65 18.48
N PRO A 192 0.81 3.35 18.42
CA PRO A 192 1.48 2.46 17.48
C PRO A 192 1.40 3.01 16.07
N THR A 193 2.55 2.97 15.38
CA THR A 193 2.68 3.38 13.98
C THR A 193 1.47 2.87 13.21
N PHE A 194 0.78 3.75 12.50
CA PHE A 194 -0.51 3.53 11.85
C PHE A 194 -0.54 2.42 10.77
N LEU A 195 0.56 1.69 10.60
CA LEU A 195 0.74 0.62 9.65
C LEU A 195 1.17 -0.66 10.40
N ASP A 196 0.18 -1.49 10.72
CA ASP A 196 0.38 -2.74 11.47
C ASP A 196 0.70 -3.94 10.57
N ILE A 197 0.46 -3.78 9.27
CA ILE A 197 0.57 -4.83 8.26
C ILE A 197 1.32 -4.30 7.05
N SER A 198 2.24 -5.10 6.57
CA SER A 198 2.97 -4.85 5.34
C SER A 198 2.93 -6.09 4.46
N PHE A 199 3.06 -5.85 3.16
CA PHE A 199 3.12 -6.84 2.12
C PHE A 199 4.38 -6.60 1.30
N ASP A 200 5.07 -7.70 1.00
CA ASP A 200 6.26 -7.71 0.17
C ASP A 200 6.18 -8.89 -0.80
N PHE A 201 6.60 -8.67 -2.04
CA PHE A 201 6.60 -9.68 -3.08
C PHE A 201 7.96 -9.65 -3.78
N ILE A 202 8.72 -10.72 -3.61
CA ILE A 202 10.10 -10.81 -4.10
C ILE A 202 10.18 -11.99 -5.06
N THR A 203 10.60 -11.71 -6.29
CA THR A 203 11.02 -12.75 -7.24
C THR A 203 12.48 -13.08 -6.97
N ILE A 204 12.75 -14.34 -6.63
CA ILE A 204 14.11 -14.83 -6.44
C ILE A 204 14.60 -15.35 -7.79
N GLU A 205 15.46 -14.59 -8.46
CA GLU A 205 16.22 -15.11 -9.60
C GLU A 205 17.22 -16.16 -9.09
N LYS A 206 17.26 -17.33 -9.74
CA LYS A 206 18.20 -18.41 -9.43
C LYS A 206 19.52 -18.22 -10.17
#